data_AF-A0A935C787-F1
#
_entry.id   AF-A0A935C787-F1
#
_cell.length_a   1.000
_cell.length_b   1.000
_cell.length_c   1.000
_cell.angle_alpha   90.00
_cell.angle_beta   90.00
_cell.angle_gamma   90.00
#
_symmetry.space_group_name_H-M   'P 1'
#
loop_
_entity.id
_entity.type
_entity.pdbx_description
1 polymer ?
#
loop_
_entity_poly.entity_id
_entity_poly.type
_entity_poly.pdbx_seq_one_letter_code
_entity_poly.pdbx_strand_id
1 'polypeptide(L)'
;MKKEIYNEQTGIRYELQGDYYLPCLKLPEQPKVEIGIWGKRHLRYIKQHHKIRYTNLLTSCKLTAYLADIDEQAEEMFFRLVKQLAEKEGVTEQLKANNQMLWVKRMNNIRNRATEIVNSELIYT
;
A
#
# COMPACT_ATOMS: atom_id res chain seq x y z
N MET A 1 -42.51 -8.50 -19.04
CA MET A 1 -41.84 -8.65 -17.73
C MET A 1 -41.31 -7.30 -17.28
N LYS A 2 -41.26 -7.01 -15.97
CA LYS A 2 -40.66 -5.76 -15.47
C LYS A 2 -39.14 -5.84 -15.63
N LYS A 3 -38.51 -4.76 -16.09
CA LYS A 3 -37.05 -4.71 -16.31
C LYS A 3 -36.26 -4.90 -15.01
N GLU A 4 -36.77 -4.37 -13.91
CA GLU A 4 -36.18 -4.49 -12.58
C GLU A 4 -37.24 -4.87 -11.55
N ILE A 5 -36.84 -5.66 -10.56
CA ILE A 5 -37.66 -6.02 -9.40
C ILE A 5 -36.86 -5.83 -8.12
N TYR A 6 -37.54 -5.45 -7.04
CA TYR A 6 -36.94 -5.31 -5.72
C TYR A 6 -37.61 -6.30 -4.77
N ASN A 7 -36.80 -7.06 -4.02
CA ASN A 7 -37.31 -8.03 -3.06
C ASN A 7 -37.26 -7.42 -1.65
N GLU A 8 -38.41 -7.08 -1.09
CA GLU A 8 -38.53 -6.42 0.23
C GLU A 8 -38.05 -7.30 1.39
N GLN A 9 -38.11 -8.63 1.26
CA GLN A 9 -37.67 -9.55 2.32
C GLN A 9 -36.13 -9.66 2.40
N THR A 10 -35.44 -9.53 1.27
CA THR A 10 -33.97 -9.66 1.20
C THR A 10 -33.25 -8.33 1.01
N GLY A 11 -33.96 -7.27 0.64
CA GLY A 11 -33.38 -5.96 0.29
C GLY A 11 -32.59 -5.96 -1.02
N ILE A 12 -32.66 -7.02 -1.82
CA ILE A 12 -31.87 -7.19 -3.05
C ILE A 12 -32.68 -6.70 -4.26
N ARG A 13 -32.04 -5.91 -5.12
CA ARG A 13 -32.55 -5.51 -6.45
C ARG A 13 -32.14 -6.55 -7.48
N TYR A 14 -33.01 -6.87 -8.42
CA TYR A 14 -32.73 -7.77 -9.53
C TYR A 14 -33.04 -7.10 -10.86
N GLU A 15 -32.25 -7.42 -11.87
CA GLU A 15 -32.41 -6.96 -13.25
C GLU A 15 -32.67 -8.16 -14.18
N LEU A 16 -33.58 -7.99 -15.13
CA LEU A 16 -33.89 -9.00 -16.14
C LEU A 16 -32.75 -9.06 -17.17
N GLN A 17 -32.04 -10.19 -17.22
CA GLN A 17 -31.06 -10.51 -18.26
C GLN A 17 -31.49 -11.79 -19.00
N GLY A 18 -31.89 -11.63 -20.26
CA GLY A 18 -32.53 -12.70 -21.03
C GLY A 18 -33.84 -13.12 -20.37
N ASP A 19 -33.93 -14.40 -20.01
CA ASP A 19 -35.12 -14.99 -19.39
C ASP A 19 -35.02 -15.07 -17.84
N TYR A 20 -33.93 -14.55 -17.25
CA TYR A 20 -33.64 -14.68 -15.82
C TYR A 20 -33.50 -13.33 -15.11
N TYR A 21 -33.92 -13.29 -13.85
CA TYR A 21 -33.66 -12.16 -12.95
C TYR A 21 -32.35 -12.39 -12.20
N LEU A 22 -31.34 -11.55 -12.46
CA LEU A 22 -30.05 -11.61 -11.78
C LEU A 22 -29.96 -10.54 -10.68
N PRO A 23 -29.42 -10.86 -9.50
CA PRO A 23 -29.26 -9.89 -8.43
C PRO A 23 -28.21 -8.84 -8.81
N CYS A 24 -28.56 -7.56 -8.60
CA CYS A 24 -27.69 -6.41 -8.80
C CYS A 24 -26.70 -6.30 -7.62
N LEU A 25 -25.71 -7.19 -7.59
CA LEU A 25 -24.64 -7.17 -6.59
C LEU A 25 -23.66 -6.05 -6.91
N LYS A 26 -23.42 -5.14 -5.95
CA LYS A 26 -22.38 -4.11 -6.03
C LYS A 26 -21.39 -4.32 -4.91
N LEU A 27 -20.10 -4.19 -5.22
CA LEU A 27 -19.06 -4.12 -4.20
C LEU A 27 -19.18 -2.79 -3.46
N PRO A 28 -18.78 -2.73 -2.18
CA PRO A 28 -18.67 -1.46 -1.47
C PRO A 28 -17.68 -0.55 -2.21
N GLU A 29 -17.93 0.76 -2.14
CA GLU A 29 -16.98 1.74 -2.69
C GLU A 29 -15.63 1.61 -1.98
N GLN A 30 -14.59 1.45 -2.77
CA GLN A 30 -13.22 1.39 -2.27
C GLN A 30 -12.54 2.73 -2.47
N PRO A 31 -11.65 3.14 -1.54
CA PRO A 31 -10.90 4.37 -1.68
C PRO A 31 -9.98 4.25 -2.91
N LYS A 32 -10.06 5.23 -3.81
CA LYS A 32 -9.16 5.34 -4.98
C LYS A 32 -7.84 5.95 -4.52
N VAL A 33 -6.97 5.13 -3.94
CA VAL A 33 -5.64 5.55 -3.51
C VAL A 33 -4.60 4.98 -4.48
N GLU A 34 -3.66 5.84 -4.91
CA GLU A 34 -2.48 5.38 -5.63
C GLU A 34 -1.50 4.75 -4.65
N ILE A 35 -1.31 3.43 -4.75
CA ILE A 35 -0.38 2.71 -3.88
C ILE A 35 1.06 3.02 -4.35
N GLY A 36 1.88 3.56 -3.45
CA GLY A 36 3.29 3.82 -3.68
C GLY A 36 4.14 2.55 -3.72
N ILE A 37 5.46 2.75 -3.64
CA ILE A 37 6.42 1.67 -3.87
C ILE A 37 6.43 0.65 -2.73
N TRP A 38 6.23 1.09 -1.49
CA TRP A 38 6.29 0.24 -0.30
C TRP A 38 5.05 -0.65 -0.22
N GLY A 39 3.86 -0.07 -0.43
CA GLY A 39 2.62 -0.82 -0.52
C GLY A 39 2.65 -1.87 -1.64
N LYS A 40 3.20 -1.54 -2.81
CA LYS A 40 3.38 -2.50 -3.91
C LYS A 40 4.35 -3.64 -3.56
N ARG A 41 5.43 -3.34 -2.83
CA ARG A 41 6.37 -4.37 -2.34
C ARG A 41 5.70 -5.28 -1.32
N HIS A 42 4.99 -4.71 -0.36
CA HIS A 42 4.28 -5.48 0.66
C HIS A 42 3.17 -6.35 0.05
N LEU A 43 2.42 -5.83 -0.94
CA LEU A 43 1.44 -6.61 -1.70
C LEU A 43 2.08 -7.84 -2.34
N ARG A 44 3.26 -7.69 -2.97
CA ARG A 44 3.98 -8.82 -3.56
C ARG A 44 4.36 -9.85 -2.49
N TYR A 45 4.83 -9.38 -1.34
CA TYR A 45 5.21 -10.24 -0.22
C TYR A 45 4.02 -11.04 0.34
N ILE A 46 2.92 -10.38 0.72
CA ILE A 46 1.74 -11.08 1.28
C ILE A 46 1.10 -12.04 0.28
N LYS A 47 1.15 -11.73 -1.02
CA LYS A 47 0.62 -12.61 -2.06
C LYS A 47 1.45 -13.89 -2.19
N GLN A 48 2.77 -13.81 -1.99
CA GLN A 48 3.68 -14.94 -2.09
C GLN A 48 3.74 -15.76 -0.79
N HIS A 49 3.86 -15.09 0.35
CA HIS A 49 4.18 -15.71 1.64
C HIS A 49 2.97 -15.84 2.59
N HIS A 50 1.95 -14.98 2.46
CA HIS A 50 0.79 -14.93 3.37
C HIS A 50 -0.55 -15.00 2.63
N LYS A 51 -0.74 -16.06 1.83
CA LYS A 51 -1.93 -16.23 0.97
C LYS A 51 -3.25 -16.07 1.71
N ILE A 52 -3.37 -16.63 2.92
CA ILE A 52 -4.60 -16.54 3.75
C ILE A 52 -4.90 -15.09 4.12
N ARG A 53 -3.89 -14.33 4.57
CA ARG A 53 -4.03 -12.92 4.93
C ARG A 53 -4.43 -12.10 3.70
N TYR A 54 -3.77 -12.34 2.57
CA TYR A 54 -4.10 -11.70 1.30
C TYR A 54 -5.55 -11.97 0.87
N THR A 55 -6.00 -13.22 0.89
CA THR A 55 -7.38 -13.57 0.51
C THR A 55 -8.39 -12.95 1.44
N ASN A 56 -8.13 -12.90 2.75
CA ASN A 56 -9.04 -12.29 3.73
C ASN A 56 -9.17 -10.77 3.51
N LEU A 57 -8.06 -10.08 3.22
CA LEU A 57 -8.09 -8.65 2.89
C LEU A 57 -8.83 -8.38 1.57
N LEU A 58 -8.67 -9.27 0.60
CA LEU A 58 -9.32 -9.16 -0.70
C LEU A 58 -10.85 -9.37 -0.60
N THR A 59 -11.29 -10.44 0.07
CA THR A 59 -12.72 -10.76 0.23
C THR A 59 -13.44 -9.77 1.12
N SER A 60 -12.75 -9.20 2.12
CA SER A 60 -13.29 -8.12 2.96
C SER A 60 -13.27 -6.75 2.29
N CYS A 61 -12.76 -6.61 1.06
CA CYS A 61 -12.62 -5.34 0.35
C CYS A 61 -11.76 -4.27 1.07
N LYS A 62 -10.89 -4.70 2.00
CA LYS A 62 -10.02 -3.81 2.80
C LYS A 62 -8.58 -3.71 2.29
N LEU A 63 -8.23 -4.51 1.28
CA LEU A 63 -6.86 -4.60 0.78
C LEU A 63 -6.27 -3.24 0.38
N THR A 64 -7.03 -2.42 -0.35
CA THR A 64 -6.54 -1.14 -0.88
C THR A 64 -6.21 -0.16 0.25
N ALA A 65 -7.11 -0.02 1.23
CA ALA A 65 -6.88 0.84 2.40
C ALA A 65 -5.68 0.34 3.22
N TYR A 66 -5.62 -0.97 3.49
CA TYR A 66 -4.51 -1.58 4.22
C TYR A 66 -3.15 -1.31 3.55
N LEU A 67 -3.06 -1.42 2.23
CA LEU A 67 -1.81 -1.15 1.51
C LEU A 67 -1.43 0.32 1.50
N ALA A 68 -2.41 1.23 1.52
CA ALA A 68 -2.16 2.66 1.64
C ALA A 68 -1.58 3.01 3.01
N ASP A 69 -2.15 2.48 4.09
CA ASP A 69 -1.66 2.69 5.46
C ASP A 69 -0.21 2.20 5.63
N ILE A 70 0.09 1.03 5.06
CA ILE A 70 1.45 0.44 5.05
C ILE A 70 2.43 1.29 4.27
N ASP A 71 2.00 1.87 3.15
CA ASP A 71 2.85 2.71 2.30
C ASP A 71 3.18 4.03 3.00
N GLU A 72 2.19 4.68 3.62
CA GLU A 72 2.36 5.89 4.41
C GLU A 72 3.30 5.66 5.61
N GLN A 73 3.07 4.59 6.38
CA GLN A 73 3.92 4.26 7.53
C GLN A 73 5.37 3.96 7.09
N ALA A 74 5.56 3.25 5.98
CA ALA A 74 6.88 2.94 5.45
C ALA A 74 7.61 4.21 4.97
N GLU A 75 6.89 5.13 4.33
CA GLU A 75 7.43 6.39 3.85
C GLU A 75 7.83 7.32 5.01
N GLU A 76 6.96 7.47 6.03
CA GLU A 76 7.26 8.24 7.22
C GLU A 76 8.49 7.69 7.95
N MET A 77 8.53 6.37 8.17
CA MET A 77 9.65 5.71 8.81
C MET A 77 10.95 5.89 8.01
N PHE A 78 10.89 5.76 6.68
CA PHE A 78 12.02 5.97 5.80
C PHE A 78 12.59 7.38 5.94
N PHE A 79 11.75 8.42 5.85
CA PHE A 79 12.21 9.81 5.97
C PHE A 79 12.79 10.12 7.33
N ARG A 80 12.15 9.61 8.41
CA ARG A 80 12.65 9.75 9.77
C ARG A 80 14.05 9.14 9.92
N LEU A 81 14.25 7.90 9.43
CA LEU A 81 15.53 7.21 9.50
C LEU A 81 16.61 7.92 8.70
N VAL A 82 16.30 8.37 7.48
CA VAL A 82 17.24 9.12 6.65
C VAL A 82 17.69 10.39 7.35
N LYS A 83 16.77 11.15 7.93
CA LYS A 83 17.08 12.39 8.67
C LYS A 83 18.00 12.10 9.86
N GLN A 84 17.64 11.13 10.70
CA GLN A 84 18.42 10.77 11.89
C GLN A 84 19.82 10.28 11.55
N LEU A 85 19.96 9.45 10.50
CA LEU A 85 21.26 8.94 10.06
C LEU A 85 22.12 10.04 9.42
N ALA A 86 21.52 10.94 8.64
CA ALA A 86 22.23 12.07 8.04
C ALA A 86 22.78 13.03 9.11
N GLU A 87 21.97 13.33 10.13
CA GLU A 87 22.40 14.14 11.29
C GLU A 87 23.53 13.45 12.06
N LYS A 88 23.39 12.15 12.35
CA LYS A 88 24.38 11.36 13.09
C LYS A 88 25.72 11.23 12.36
N GLU A 89 25.70 11.15 11.04
CA GLU A 89 26.91 10.99 10.20
C GLU A 89 27.47 12.32 9.69
N GLY A 90 26.88 13.46 10.10
CA GLY A 90 27.32 14.79 9.71
C GLY A 90 27.24 15.05 8.20
N VAL A 91 26.27 14.44 7.52
CA VAL A 91 26.06 14.62 6.07
C VAL A 91 25.30 15.94 5.85
N THR A 92 26.04 17.04 5.82
CA THR A 92 25.50 18.40 5.72
C THR A 92 25.64 18.99 4.32
N GLU A 93 24.94 20.11 4.06
CA GLU A 93 25.12 20.88 2.82
C GLU A 93 26.54 21.47 2.68
N GLN A 94 27.26 21.67 3.79
CA GLN A 94 28.68 22.05 3.74
C GLN A 94 29.54 20.93 3.14
N LEU A 95 29.29 19.67 3.51
CA LEU A 95 29.96 18.52 2.89
C LEU A 95 29.66 18.45 1.39
N LYS A 96 28.43 18.77 0.99
CA LYS A 96 28.01 18.78 -0.41
C LYS A 96 28.71 19.87 -1.22
N ALA A 97 28.88 21.06 -0.66
CA ALA A 97 29.60 22.17 -1.30
C ALA A 97 31.10 21.86 -1.46
N ASN A 98 31.71 21.23 -0.45
CA ASN A 98 33.14 20.90 -0.46
C ASN A 98 33.45 19.65 -1.30
N ASN A 99 32.58 18.63 -1.26
CA ASN A 99 32.76 17.37 -1.98
C ASN A 99 31.42 16.69 -2.26
N GLN A 100 30.80 17.08 -3.38
CA GLN A 100 29.51 16.57 -3.82
C GLN A 100 29.50 15.05 -4.01
N MET A 101 30.56 14.46 -4.57
CA MET A 101 30.62 13.02 -4.82
C MET A 101 30.64 12.21 -3.52
N LEU A 102 31.38 12.69 -2.51
CA LEU A 102 31.39 12.06 -1.19
C LEU A 102 30.03 12.20 -0.50
N TRP A 103 29.38 13.35 -0.62
CA TRP A 103 28.04 13.58 -0.08
C TRP A 103 27.03 12.60 -0.69
N VAL A 104 27.00 12.45 -2.02
CA VAL A 104 26.11 11.48 -2.71
C VAL A 104 26.39 10.06 -2.25
N LYS A 105 27.66 9.68 -2.11
CA LYS A 105 28.04 8.34 -1.64
C LYS A 105 27.52 8.05 -0.23
N ARG A 106 27.67 9.00 0.71
CA ARG A 106 27.16 8.85 2.08
C ARG A 106 25.64 8.83 2.12
N MET A 107 24.99 9.75 1.40
CA MET A 107 23.52 9.82 1.36
C MET A 107 22.91 8.54 0.76
N ASN A 108 23.53 7.96 -0.26
CA ASN A 108 23.11 6.68 -0.82
C ASN A 108 23.28 5.53 0.19
N ASN A 109 24.38 5.49 0.94
CA ASN A 109 24.57 4.50 1.99
C ASN A 109 23.48 4.59 3.08
N ILE A 110 23.17 5.81 3.53
CA ILE A 110 22.12 6.09 4.51
C ILE A 110 20.75 5.63 3.98
N ARG A 111 20.42 5.99 2.74
CA ARG A 111 19.16 5.59 2.08
C ARG A 111 19.04 4.07 1.97
N ASN A 112 20.13 3.37 1.65
CA ASN A 112 20.12 1.91 1.58
C ASN A 112 19.85 1.29 2.96
N ARG A 113 20.54 1.77 4.01
CA ARG A 113 20.32 1.28 5.38
C ARG A 113 18.91 1.57 5.89
N ALA A 114 18.39 2.77 5.64
CA ALA A 114 17.00 3.11 5.96
C ALA A 114 16.01 2.20 5.22
N THR A 115 16.28 1.89 3.94
CA THR A 115 15.46 0.97 3.14
C THR A 115 15.48 -0.44 3.70
N GLU A 116 16.63 -0.94 4.13
CA GLU A 116 16.77 -2.27 4.75
C GLU A 116 15.96 -2.38 6.04
N ILE A 117 16.05 -1.38 6.91
CA ILE A 117 15.28 -1.33 8.16
C ILE A 117 13.78 -1.37 7.85
N VAL A 118 13.29 -0.48 6.98
CA VAL A 118 11.88 -0.41 6.58
C VAL A 118 11.40 -1.75 6.01
N ASN A 119 12.20 -2.37 5.13
CA ASN A 119 11.88 -3.65 4.55
C ASN A 119 11.71 -4.74 5.62
N SER A 120 12.63 -4.80 6.58
CA SER A 120 12.62 -5.82 7.64
C SER A 120 11.52 -5.62 8.67
N GLU A 121 11.23 -4.38 9.06
CA GLU A 121 10.29 -4.07 10.14
C GLU A 121 8.82 -4.06 9.66
N LEU A 122 8.59 -3.71 8.39
CA LEU A 122 7.23 -3.41 7.91
C LEU A 122 6.86 -4.14 6.62
N ILE A 123 7.77 -4.27 5.65
CA ILE A 123 7.41 -4.81 4.33
C ILE A 123 7.38 -6.34 4.31
N TYR A 124 8.27 -7.01 5.03
CA TYR A 124 8.43 -8.46 5.03
C TYR A 124 7.93 -9.12 6.32
N THR A 125 6.83 -8.61 6.86
CA THR A 125 6.12 -9.12 8.04
C THR A 125 4.72 -9.63 7.69
#